data_AF-A0A7Z8PHE3-F1
#
_entry.id   AF-A0A7Z8PHE3-F1
#
_cell.length_a   1.000
_cell.length_b   1.000
_cell.length_c   1.000
_cell.angle_alpha   90.00
_cell.angle_beta   90.00
_cell.angle_gamma   90.00
#
_symmetry.space_group_name_H-M   'P 1'
#
loop_
_entity.id
_entity.type
_entity.pdbx_description
1 polymer ?
#
loop_
_entity_poly.entity_id
_entity_poly.type
_entity_poly.pdbx_seq_one_letter_code
_entity_poly.pdbx_strand_id
1 'polypeptide(L)' 'MTLSWKARRRWALFALVIALPLYIIVALNVVALFERPHFLIELVIYAVLGLIWAIPLKRLFLGISQPDPDAPKE' A
#
# COMPACT_ATOMS: atom_id res chain seq x y z
N MET A 1 -27.90 4.34 -0.37
CA MET A 1 -27.00 5.46 -0.02
C MET A 1 -25.87 5.50 -1.04
N THR A 2 -25.95 6.47 -1.93
CA THR A 2 -24.99 6.74 -3.00
C THR A 2 -23.66 7.18 -2.38
N LEU A 3 -22.78 6.22 -2.09
CA LEU A 3 -21.43 6.54 -1.62
C LEU A 3 -20.69 7.26 -2.75
N SER A 4 -20.75 8.59 -2.67
CA SER A 4 -20.12 9.55 -3.55
C SER A 4 -18.71 9.06 -3.92
N TRP A 5 -18.42 8.95 -5.20
CA TRP A 5 -17.13 8.54 -5.75
C TRP A 5 -15.95 9.31 -5.10
N LYS A 6 -16.19 10.57 -4.69
CA LYS A 6 -15.27 11.40 -3.90
C LYS A 6 -14.87 10.81 -2.54
N ALA A 7 -15.77 10.11 -1.85
CA ALA A 7 -15.46 9.44 -0.59
C ALA A 7 -14.49 8.28 -0.82
N ARG A 8 -14.75 7.45 -1.84
CA ARG A 8 -13.91 6.28 -2.17
C ARG A 8 -12.46 6.69 -2.48
N ARG A 9 -12.28 7.80 -3.21
CA ARG A 9 -10.95 8.39 -3.48
C ARG A 9 -10.24 8.94 -2.23
N ARG A 10 -10.97 9.59 -1.31
CA ARG A 10 -10.41 10.05 -0.02
C ARG A 10 -10.00 8.90 0.87
N TRP A 11 -10.79 7.83 0.93
CA TRP A 11 -10.45 6.61 1.68
C TRP A 11 -9.22 5.90 1.11
N ALA A 12 -9.03 5.90 -0.22
CA ALA A 12 -7.80 5.38 -0.82
C ALA A 12 -6.56 6.19 -0.42
N LEU A 13 -6.63 7.52 -0.49
CA LEU A 13 -5.53 8.40 -0.05
C LEU A 13 -5.23 8.26 1.45
N PHE A 14 -6.27 8.20 2.28
CA PHE A 14 -6.13 8.02 3.72
C PHE A 14 -5.51 6.66 4.05
N ALA A 15 -5.95 5.60 3.37
CA ALA A 15 -5.37 4.27 3.51
C ALA A 15 -3.89 4.25 3.07
N LEU A 16 -3.50 4.98 2.01
CA LEU A 16 -2.08 5.08 1.62
C LEU A 16 -1.26 5.78 2.72
N VAL A 17 -1.74 6.91 3.23
CA VAL A 17 -1.04 7.72 4.25
C VAL A 17 -0.93 6.98 5.59
N ILE A 18 -1.85 6.07 5.93
CA ILE A 18 -1.74 5.27 7.15
C ILE A 18 -1.04 3.93 6.93
N ALA A 19 -1.32 3.23 5.83
CA ALA A 19 -0.71 1.92 5.57
C ALA A 19 0.80 2.03 5.35
N LEU A 20 1.27 3.11 4.73
CA LEU A 20 2.71 3.34 4.50
C LEU A 20 3.51 3.46 5.81
N PRO A 21 3.20 4.38 6.74
CA PRO A 21 3.91 4.44 8.01
C PRO A 21 3.72 3.16 8.84
N LEU A 22 2.53 2.55 8.84
CA LEU A 22 2.31 1.29 9.55
C LEU A 22 3.23 0.17 9.02
N TYR A 23 3.35 0.06 7.69
CA TYR A 23 4.23 -0.91 7.05
C TYR A 23 5.71 -0.63 7.33
N ILE A 24 6.13 0.64 7.29
CA ILE A 24 7.51 1.01 7.64
C ILE A 24 7.82 0.60 9.08
N ILE A 25 6.90 0.80 10.03
CA ILE A 25 7.09 0.35 11.42
C ILE A 25 7.27 -1.17 11.47
N VAL A 26 6.41 -1.94 10.80
CA VAL A 26 6.54 -3.42 10.75
C VAL A 26 7.86 -3.83 10.11
N ALA A 27 8.23 -3.21 9.00
CA ALA A 27 9.48 -3.44 8.29
C ALA A 27 10.69 -3.24 9.19
N LEU A 28 10.74 -2.11 9.88
CA LEU A 28 11.84 -1.77 10.80
C LEU A 28 11.90 -2.76 11.97
N ASN A 29 10.77 -3.18 12.52
CA ASN A 29 10.76 -4.18 13.60
C ASN A 29 11.27 -5.55 13.10
N VAL A 30 10.81 -5.98 11.92
CA VAL A 30 11.26 -7.24 11.30
C VAL A 30 12.76 -7.20 11.03
N VAL A 31 13.27 -6.11 10.46
CA VAL A 31 14.70 -5.95 10.19
C VAL A 31 15.50 -5.86 11.50
N ALA A 32 15.00 -5.15 12.51
CA ALA A 32 15.66 -4.98 13.80
C ALA A 32 15.81 -6.30 14.59
N LEU A 33 14.93 -7.29 14.35
CA LEU A 33 15.08 -8.65 14.89
C LEU A 33 16.33 -9.38 14.36
N PHE A 34 16.88 -8.92 13.22
CA PHE A 34 18.06 -9.49 12.61
C PHE A 34 19.19 -8.46 12.68
N GLU A 35 19.97 -8.46 13.77
CA GLU A 35 21.05 -7.48 13.97
C GLU A 35 22.19 -7.60 12.95
N ARG A 36 22.45 -8.82 12.43
CA ARG A 36 23.44 -9.10 11.36
C ARG A 36 23.07 -10.37 10.57
N PRO A 37 21.99 -10.37 9.77
CA PRO A 37 21.65 -11.52 8.94
C PRO A 37 22.68 -11.70 7.82
N HIS A 38 22.90 -12.96 7.44
CA HIS A 38 23.65 -13.28 6.23
C HIS A 38 22.96 -12.66 4.99
N PHE A 39 23.73 -12.18 4.01
CA PHE A 39 23.24 -11.43 2.84
C PHE A 39 22.01 -12.05 2.14
N LEU A 40 21.98 -13.38 2.00
CA LEU A 40 20.84 -14.10 1.38
C LEU A 40 19.54 -13.95 2.17
N ILE A 41 19.61 -13.92 3.50
CA ILE A 41 18.44 -13.77 4.37
C ILE A 41 17.89 -12.35 4.23
N GLU A 42 18.77 -11.36 4.22
CA GLU A 42 18.40 -9.96 3.99
C GLU A 42 17.69 -9.78 2.63
N LEU A 43 18.21 -10.40 1.56
CA LEU A 43 17.59 -10.40 0.24
C LEU A 43 16.17 -11.01 0.28
N VAL A 44 16.01 -12.16 0.93
CA VAL A 44 14.70 -12.82 1.06
C VAL A 44 13.74 -11.96 1.87
N ILE A 45 14.18 -11.38 2.99
CA ILE A 45 13.36 -10.50 3.81
C ILE A 45 12.87 -9.32 2.97
N TYR A 46 13.74 -8.60 2.28
CA TYR A 46 13.33 -7.47 1.46
C TYR A 46 12.43 -7.86 0.29
N ALA A 47 12.66 -9.03 -0.34
CA ALA A 47 11.79 -9.54 -1.40
C ALA A 47 10.38 -9.84 -0.88
N VAL A 48 10.27 -10.51 0.28
CA VAL A 48 8.98 -10.80 0.93
C VAL A 48 8.29 -9.52 1.36
N LEU A 49 9.04 -8.58 1.95
CA LEU A 49 8.52 -7.29 2.37
C LEU A 49 7.94 -6.52 1.16
N GLY A 50 8.71 -6.43 0.07
CA GLY A 50 8.28 -5.82 -1.18
C GLY A 50 7.05 -6.47 -1.78
N LEU A 51 6.95 -7.81 -1.72
CA LEU A 51 5.77 -8.55 -2.19
C LEU A 51 4.54 -8.25 -1.33
N ILE A 52 4.69 -8.20 -0.01
CA ILE A 52 3.63 -7.80 0.92
C ILE A 52 3.16 -6.37 0.62
N TRP A 53 4.08 -5.47 0.30
CA TRP A 53 3.77 -4.08 -0.07
C TRP A 53 3.09 -3.93 -1.43
N ALA A 54 3.30 -4.86 -2.36
CA ALA A 54 2.64 -4.82 -3.66
C ALA A 54 1.11 -4.99 -3.55
N ILE A 55 0.62 -5.67 -2.50
CA ILE A 55 -0.82 -5.90 -2.26
C ILE A 55 -1.60 -4.59 -2.02
N PRO A 56 -1.22 -3.74 -1.05
CA PRO A 56 -1.87 -2.45 -0.87
C PRO A 56 -1.67 -1.55 -2.10
N LEU A 57 -0.49 -1.57 -2.74
CA LEU A 57 -0.23 -0.80 -3.94
C LEU A 57 -1.26 -1.11 -5.04
N LYS A 58 -1.48 -2.40 -5.34
CA LYS A 58 -2.48 -2.85 -6.31
C LYS A 58 -3.88 -2.33 -5.97
N ARG A 59 -4.32 -2.46 -4.71
CA ARG A 59 -5.65 -1.99 -4.27
C ARG A 59 -5.79 -0.47 -4.38
N LEU A 60 -4.72 0.29 -4.11
CA LEU A 60 -4.70 1.74 -4.27
C LEU A 60 -4.79 2.14 -5.74
N PHE A 61 -4.00 1.54 -6.62
CA PHE A 61 -4.03 1.82 -8.06
C PHE A 61 -5.40 1.51 -8.68
N LEU A 62 -6.01 0.39 -8.31
CA LEU A 62 -7.38 0.03 -8.75
C LEU A 62 -8.45 1.02 -8.23
N GLY A 63 -8.23 1.65 -7.08
CA GLY A 63 -9.13 2.66 -6.54
C GLY A 63 -9.03 4.03 -7.23
N ILE A 64 -7.88 4.34 -7.83
CA ILE A 64 -7.63 5.62 -8.52
C ILE A 64 -7.97 5.52 -10.01
N SER A 65 -7.80 4.34 -10.62
CA SER A 65 -8.07 4.12 -12.05
C SER A 65 -9.56 3.92 -12.39
N GLN A 66 -10.45 3.97 -11.38
CA GLN A 66 -11.88 3.83 -11.62
C GLN A 66 -12.35 5.14 -12.29
N PRO A 67 -12.83 5.12 -13.56
CA PRO A 67 -13.27 6.34 -14.22
C PRO A 67 -14.42 6.98 -13.44
N ASP A 68 -14.48 8.32 -13.47
CA ASP A 68 -15.55 9.08 -12.81
C ASP A 68 -16.88 8.72 -13.47
N PRO A 69 -17.83 8.08 -12.75
CA PRO A 69 -19.14 7.75 -13.30
C PRO A 69 -19.97 9.00 -13.63
N ASP A 70 -19.58 10.17 -13.10
CA ASP A 70 -20.18 11.48 -13.37
C ASP A 70 -19.34 12.32 -14.36
N ALA A 71 -18.33 11.74 -15.03
CA ALA A 71 -17.59 12.46 -16.07
C ALA A 71 -18.56 12.94 -17.16
N PRO A 72 -18.51 14.23 -17.56
CA PRO A 72 -19.28 14.72 -18.70
C PRO A 72 -18.96 13.85 -19.91
N LYS A 73 -19.99 13.28 -20.55
CA LYS A 73 -19.83 12.69 -21.87
C LYS A 73 -19.57 13.83 -22.85
N GLU A 74 -18.33 13.98 -23.28
CA GLU A 74 -18.02 14.72 -24.51
C GLU A 74 -18.55 13.95 -25.73
#